data_AF-A0A523QVG4-F1
#
_entry.id   AF-A0A523QVG4-F1
#
_cell.length_a   1.000
_cell.length_b   1.000
_cell.length_c   1.000
_cell.angle_alpha   90.00
_cell.angle_beta   90.00
_cell.angle_gamma   90.00
#
_symmetry.space_group_name_H-M   'P 1'
#
loop_
_entity.id
_entity.type
_entity.pdbx_description
1 polymer ?
#
loop_
_entity_poly.entity_id
_entity_poly.type
_entity_poly.pdbx_seq_one_letter_code
_entity_poly.pdbx_strand_id
1 'polypeptide(L)'
;MIVIKKVKNALDEILKIDRVLAVTISSYEGLVVFEKGVEAVNKKKLSVEIAKIAKNIKSHLSTEVKEGIILCIYYEKYELFIGFFENFIISSLCDTNVNMGFLKIKMRKIIPQIQTSL
;
A
#
# COMPACT_ATOMS: atom_id res chain seq x y z
N MET A 1 -19.51 -10.84 -1.80
CA MET A 1 -18.56 -11.98 -1.69
C MET A 1 -17.49 -12.01 -2.80
N ILE A 2 -17.87 -11.84 -4.09
CA ILE A 2 -16.93 -11.87 -5.24
C ILE A 2 -15.89 -10.73 -5.19
N VAL A 3 -16.32 -9.53 -4.80
CA VAL A 3 -15.50 -8.31 -4.69
C VAL A 3 -14.33 -8.50 -3.72
N ILE A 4 -14.60 -9.01 -2.52
CA ILE A 4 -13.59 -9.32 -1.50
C ILE A 4 -12.56 -10.32 -2.02
N LYS A 5 -12.99 -11.32 -2.81
CA LYS A 5 -12.08 -12.31 -3.39
C LYS A 5 -11.11 -11.70 -4.40
N LYS A 6 -11.57 -10.74 -5.23
CA LYS A 6 -10.70 -10.02 -6.18
C LYS A 6 -9.62 -9.22 -5.46
N VAL A 7 -9.99 -8.46 -4.43
CA VAL A 7 -9.02 -7.68 -3.64
C VAL A 7 -8.01 -8.60 -2.96
N LYS A 8 -8.45 -9.71 -2.36
CA LYS A 8 -7.53 -10.69 -1.74
C LYS A 8 -6.54 -11.29 -2.74
N ASN A 9 -6.99 -11.64 -3.94
CA ASN A 9 -6.13 -12.16 -5.00
C ASN A 9 -5.12 -11.09 -5.48
N ALA A 10 -5.55 -9.84 -5.63
CA ALA A 10 -4.67 -8.72 -5.96
C ALA A 10 -3.55 -8.54 -4.91
N LEU A 11 -3.89 -8.66 -3.61
CA LEU A 11 -2.89 -8.64 -2.54
C LEU A 11 -1.93 -9.84 -2.60
N ASP A 12 -2.41 -11.03 -2.98
CA ASP A 12 -1.53 -12.19 -3.20
C ASP A 12 -0.54 -11.96 -4.35
N GLU A 13 -0.96 -11.31 -5.42
CA GLU A 13 -0.06 -10.97 -6.53
C GLU A 13 1.03 -9.99 -6.11
N ILE A 14 0.71 -9.05 -5.21
CA ILE A 14 1.69 -8.11 -4.65
C ILE A 14 2.71 -8.88 -3.79
N LEU A 15 2.26 -9.80 -2.94
CA LEU A 15 3.16 -10.61 -2.09
C LEU A 15 4.04 -11.59 -2.86
N LYS A 16 3.67 -11.97 -4.09
CA LYS A 16 4.52 -12.78 -4.97
C LYS A 16 5.72 -12.02 -5.53
N ILE A 17 5.74 -10.70 -5.40
CA ILE A 17 6.89 -9.88 -5.79
C ILE A 17 8.00 -10.16 -4.76
N ASP A 18 9.18 -10.53 -5.27
CA ASP A 18 10.32 -10.86 -4.43
C ASP A 18 10.56 -9.76 -3.38
N ARG A 19 10.81 -10.19 -2.13
CA ARG A 19 11.12 -9.33 -0.98
C ARG A 19 10.01 -8.39 -0.49
N VAL A 20 8.78 -8.51 -0.98
CA VAL A 20 7.62 -7.89 -0.33
C VAL A 20 7.22 -8.73 0.89
N LEU A 21 7.23 -8.12 2.08
CA LEU A 21 6.98 -8.79 3.35
C LEU A 21 5.50 -8.74 3.76
N ALA A 22 4.87 -7.58 3.54
CA ALA A 22 3.48 -7.36 3.87
C ALA A 22 2.85 -6.31 2.96
N VAL A 23 1.54 -6.40 2.78
CA VAL A 23 0.73 -5.42 2.07
C VAL A 23 -0.55 -5.14 2.87
N THR A 24 -0.91 -3.86 2.98
CA THR A 24 -2.11 -3.42 3.68
C THR A 24 -2.90 -2.43 2.83
N ILE A 25 -4.22 -2.49 2.94
CA ILE A 25 -5.16 -1.48 2.50
C ILE A 25 -5.76 -0.89 3.75
N SER A 26 -5.63 0.43 3.92
CA SER A 26 -6.11 1.13 5.11
C SER A 26 -6.80 2.43 4.75
N SER A 27 -7.62 2.93 5.66
CA SER A 27 -8.17 4.29 5.58
C SER A 27 -7.11 5.32 5.98
N TYR A 28 -7.38 6.59 5.68
CA TYR A 28 -6.57 7.71 6.17
C TYR A 28 -6.60 7.88 7.69
N GLU A 29 -7.47 7.17 8.41
CA GLU A 29 -7.49 7.11 9.89
C GLU A 29 -6.65 5.95 10.45
N GLY A 30 -6.00 5.16 9.60
CA GLY A 30 -5.18 4.01 10.00
C GLY A 30 -5.96 2.73 10.26
N LEU A 31 -7.28 2.72 10.00
CA LEU A 31 -8.09 1.50 10.07
C LEU A 31 -7.72 0.57 8.91
N VAL A 32 -7.27 -0.64 9.24
CA VAL A 32 -6.94 -1.69 8.27
C VAL A 32 -8.24 -2.29 7.71
N VAL A 33 -8.40 -2.24 6.39
CA VAL A 33 -9.52 -2.84 5.66
C VAL A 33 -9.13 -4.23 5.15
N PHE A 34 -7.94 -4.36 4.58
CA PHE A 34 -7.37 -5.62 4.13
C PHE A 34 -5.89 -5.68 4.46
N GLU A 35 -5.40 -6.88 4.78
CA GLU A 35 -3.98 -7.10 5.00
C GLU A 35 -3.58 -8.53 4.62
N LYS A 36 -2.32 -8.67 4.17
CA LYS A 36 -1.62 -9.95 4.02
C LYS A 36 -0.12 -9.76 4.26
N GLY A 37 0.58 -10.84 4.59
CA GLY A 37 2.04 -10.84 4.74
C GLY A 37 2.49 -11.65 5.94
N VAL A 38 3.77 -11.51 6.28
CA VAL A 38 4.36 -12.18 7.45
C VAL A 38 3.67 -11.76 8.76
N GLU A 39 3.50 -12.72 9.68
CA GLU A 39 2.82 -12.48 10.96
C GLU A 39 3.67 -11.66 11.94
N ALA A 40 5.00 -11.71 11.82
CA ALA A 40 5.91 -10.94 12.68
C ALA A 40 5.75 -9.41 12.54
N VAL A 41 5.10 -8.94 11.47
CA VAL A 41 4.86 -7.50 11.24
C VAL A 41 3.54 -7.10 11.91
N ASN A 42 3.61 -6.13 12.82
CA ASN A 42 2.44 -5.49 13.40
C ASN A 42 1.82 -4.49 12.41
N LYS A 43 1.03 -5.03 11.49
CA LYS A 43 0.39 -4.32 10.38
C LYS A 43 -0.56 -3.21 10.84
N LYS A 44 -1.28 -3.41 11.94
CA LYS A 44 -2.15 -2.37 12.54
C LYS A 44 -1.37 -1.13 12.99
N LYS A 45 -0.26 -1.34 13.73
CA LYS A 45 0.60 -0.23 14.16
C LYS A 45 1.21 0.48 12.95
N LEU A 46 1.68 -0.28 11.97
CA LEU A 46 2.24 0.26 10.73
C LEU A 46 1.22 1.13 9.97
N SER A 47 -0.03 0.67 9.82
CA SER A 47 -1.07 1.43 9.13
C SER A 47 -1.40 2.75 9.83
N VAL A 48 -1.33 2.83 11.16
CA VAL A 48 -1.51 4.10 11.91
C VAL A 48 -0.40 5.09 11.62
N GLU A 49 0.86 4.65 11.58
CA GLU A 49 1.98 5.55 11.24
C GLU A 49 1.92 6.01 9.78
N ILE A 50 1.56 5.11 8.87
CA ILE A 50 1.36 5.44 7.45
C ILE A 50 0.22 6.44 7.28
N ALA A 51 -0.88 6.29 8.01
CA ALA A 51 -1.99 7.23 7.98
C ALA A 51 -1.55 8.66 8.38
N LYS A 52 -0.68 8.81 9.38
CA LYS A 52 -0.12 10.13 9.75
C LYS A 52 0.69 10.73 8.61
N ILE A 53 1.56 9.94 7.97
CA ILE A 53 2.34 10.36 6.79
C ILE A 53 1.40 10.77 5.65
N ALA A 54 0.39 9.96 5.37
CA ALA A 54 -0.59 10.16 4.31
C ALA A 54 -1.40 11.45 4.51
N LYS A 55 -1.89 11.70 5.72
CA LYS A 55 -2.63 12.94 6.05
C LYS A 55 -1.75 14.17 5.85
N ASN A 56 -0.49 14.10 6.31
CA ASN A 56 0.45 15.21 6.16
C ASN A 56 0.69 15.50 4.67
N ILE A 57 0.99 14.48 3.87
CA ILE A 57 1.19 14.63 2.42
C ILE A 57 -0.07 15.18 1.74
N LYS A 58 -1.25 14.60 2.02
CA LYS A 58 -2.53 15.04 1.45
C LYS A 58 -2.82 16.52 1.72
N SER A 59 -2.47 17.03 2.90
CA SER A 59 -2.67 18.44 3.25
C SER A 59 -1.79 19.44 2.47
N HIS A 60 -0.70 18.96 1.86
CA HIS A 60 0.24 19.79 1.08
C HIS A 60 0.08 19.63 -0.44
N LEU A 61 -0.79 18.72 -0.89
CA LEU A 61 -1.03 18.49 -2.30
C LEU A 61 -2.16 19.39 -2.81
N SER A 62 -2.05 19.85 -4.05
CA SER A 62 -3.15 20.61 -4.65
C SER A 62 -4.37 19.69 -4.82
N THR A 63 -5.57 20.27 -4.67
CA THR A 63 -6.85 19.58 -4.88
C THR A 63 -7.04 19.08 -6.31
N GLU A 64 -6.18 19.50 -7.25
CA GLU A 64 -6.19 19.08 -8.65
C GLU A 64 -5.42 17.77 -8.88
N VAL A 65 -4.56 17.35 -7.94
CA VAL A 65 -3.86 16.06 -8.03
C VAL A 65 -4.81 14.95 -7.62
N LYS A 66 -5.55 14.42 -8.60
CA LYS A 66 -6.60 13.43 -8.37
C LYS A 66 -6.11 11.97 -8.30
N GLU A 67 -4.89 11.65 -8.74
CA GLU A 67 -4.48 10.25 -8.84
C GLU A 67 -3.03 9.94 -8.47
N GLY A 68 -2.88 8.82 -7.75
CA GLY A 68 -1.75 7.90 -7.91
C GLY A 68 -0.40 8.38 -7.41
N ILE A 69 -0.38 9.23 -6.38
CA ILE A 69 0.89 9.59 -5.74
C ILE A 69 1.42 8.35 -5.04
N ILE A 70 2.64 8.02 -5.41
CA ILE A 70 3.38 6.90 -4.84
C ILE A 70 4.57 7.50 -4.11
N LEU A 71 4.66 7.20 -2.83
CA LEU A 71 5.83 7.47 -2.01
C LEU A 71 6.61 6.17 -1.82
N CYS A 72 7.90 6.22 -2.10
CA CYS A 72 8.85 5.18 -1.76
C CYS A 72 9.77 5.73 -0.65
N ILE A 73 9.82 5.04 0.48
CA ILE A 73 10.69 5.41 1.60
C ILE A 73 11.72 4.30 1.79
N TYR A 74 12.99 4.68 1.83
CA TYR A 74 14.12 3.77 2.01
C TYR A 74 14.66 3.95 3.43
N TYR A 75 14.45 2.94 4.29
CA TYR A 75 15.05 2.90 5.63
C TYR A 75 16.24 1.94 5.64
N GLU A 76 17.05 2.01 6.70
CA GLU A 76 18.24 1.17 6.85
C GLU A 76 17.93 -0.34 6.85
N LYS A 77 16.75 -0.74 7.33
CA LYS A 77 16.38 -2.16 7.54
C LYS A 77 15.17 -2.63 6.74
N TYR A 78 14.45 -1.71 6.11
CA TYR A 78 13.26 -2.03 5.33
C TYR A 78 12.95 -0.90 4.37
N GLU A 79 12.10 -1.19 3.40
CA GLU A 79 11.56 -0.21 2.48
C GLU A 79 10.04 -0.17 2.59
N LEU A 80 9.50 0.99 2.26
CA LEU A 80 8.07 1.22 2.32
C LEU A 80 7.59 1.81 1.01
N PHE A 81 6.66 1.12 0.38
CA PHE A 81 5.90 1.63 -0.76
C PHE A 81 4.53 2.07 -0.25
N ILE A 82 4.11 3.31 -0.54
CA ILE A 82 2.80 3.83 -0.18
C ILE A 82 2.15 4.45 -1.41
N GLY A 83 0.98 3.95 -1.80
CA GLY A 83 0.10 4.55 -2.79
C GLY A 83 -1.08 5.26 -2.12
N PHE A 84 -1.27 6.53 -2.45
CA PHE A 84 -2.37 7.35 -1.94
C PHE A 84 -3.50 7.41 -2.97
N PHE A 85 -4.70 7.04 -2.54
CA PHE A 85 -5.93 7.12 -3.35
C PHE A 85 -6.97 7.99 -2.65
N GLU A 86 -8.05 8.34 -3.34
CA GLU A 86 -9.06 9.26 -2.81
C GLU A 86 -9.60 8.82 -1.43
N ASN A 87 -9.97 7.54 -1.32
CA ASN A 87 -10.67 6.97 -0.16
C ASN A 87 -9.83 5.99 0.68
N PHE A 88 -8.66 5.57 0.20
CA PHE A 88 -7.84 4.59 0.88
C PHE A 88 -6.35 4.75 0.56
N ILE A 89 -5.53 4.03 1.31
CA ILE A 89 -4.09 3.94 1.17
C ILE A 89 -3.74 2.47 0.95
N ILE A 90 -2.90 2.19 -0.03
CA ILE A 90 -2.26 0.88 -0.16
C ILE A 90 -0.81 1.04 0.25
N SER A 91 -0.31 0.17 1.13
CA SER A 91 1.10 0.18 1.49
C SER A 91 1.70 -1.22 1.48
N SER A 92 2.98 -1.30 1.10
CA SER A 92 3.75 -2.53 1.12
C SER A 92 5.04 -2.32 1.91
N LEU A 93 5.24 -3.14 2.93
CA LEU A 93 6.50 -3.24 3.66
C LEU A 93 7.38 -4.26 2.94
N CYS A 94 8.62 -3.89 2.70
CA CYS A 94 9.56 -4.68 1.92
C CYS A 94 10.91 -4.78 2.63
N ASP A 95 11.68 -5.81 2.30
CA ASP A 95 13.11 -5.89 2.66
C ASP A 95 13.94 -4.87 1.84
N THR A 96 15.13 -4.48 2.32
CA THR A 96 15.99 -3.43 1.73
C THR A 96 16.54 -3.74 0.34
N ASN A 97 16.32 -4.95 -0.18
CA ASN A 97 16.77 -5.31 -1.52
C ASN A 97 15.60 -5.52 -2.49
N VAL A 98 14.39 -5.06 -2.15
CA VAL A 98 13.26 -5.11 -3.07
C VAL A 98 13.53 -4.24 -4.31
N ASN A 99 13.11 -4.72 -5.48
CA ASN A 99 13.13 -3.89 -6.68
C ASN A 99 11.93 -2.94 -6.68
N MET A 100 12.08 -1.76 -6.08
CA MET A 100 11.01 -0.75 -5.99
C MET A 100 10.48 -0.29 -7.36
N GLY A 101 11.34 -0.22 -8.38
CA GLY A 101 10.93 0.11 -9.74
C GLY A 101 9.97 -0.93 -10.31
N PHE A 102 10.30 -2.21 -10.16
CA PHE A 102 9.44 -3.32 -10.57
C PHE A 102 8.15 -3.37 -9.74
N LEU A 103 8.24 -3.19 -8.43
CA LEU A 103 7.07 -3.11 -7.55
C LEU A 103 6.12 -2.00 -8.01
N LYS A 104 6.63 -0.79 -8.27
CA LYS A 104 5.84 0.33 -8.80
C LYS A 104 5.11 -0.02 -10.11
N ILE A 105 5.79 -0.67 -11.05
CA ILE A 105 5.19 -1.10 -12.33
C ILE A 105 4.08 -2.12 -12.11
N LYS A 106 4.30 -3.11 -11.23
CA LYS A 106 3.29 -4.13 -10.90
C LYS A 106 2.09 -3.51 -10.18
N MET A 107 2.35 -2.66 -9.18
CA MET A 107 1.31 -1.95 -8.44
C MET A 107 0.41 -1.15 -9.37
N ARG A 108 0.96 -0.43 -10.37
CA ARG A 108 0.16 0.30 -11.37
C ARG A 108 -0.84 -0.57 -12.14
N LYS A 109 -0.57 -1.88 -12.31
CA LYS A 109 -1.48 -2.83 -12.96
C LYS A 109 -2.51 -3.42 -12.00
N ILE A 110 -2.15 -3.55 -10.72
CA ILE A 110 -2.98 -4.20 -9.69
C ILE A 110 -3.95 -3.20 -9.05
N ILE A 111 -3.50 -1.97 -8.81
CA ILE A 111 -4.27 -0.89 -8.16
C ILE A 111 -5.64 -0.65 -8.80
N PRO A 112 -5.80 -0.54 -10.15
CA PRO A 112 -7.11 -0.34 -10.77
C PRO A 112 -8.11 -1.46 -10.47
N GLN A 113 -7.62 -2.69 -10.29
CA GLN A 113 -8.46 -3.83 -9.93
C GLN A 113 -8.97 -3.74 -8.49
N ILE A 114 -8.18 -3.12 -7.60
CA ILE A 114 -8.56 -2.84 -6.22
C ILE A 114 -9.55 -1.68 -6.19
N GLN A 115 -9.28 -0.58 -6.90
CA GLN A 115 -10.15 0.60 -6.96
C GLN A 115 -11.55 0.27 -7.51
N THR A 116 -11.64 -0.52 -8.57
CA THR A 116 -12.95 -0.96 -9.12
C THR A 116 -13.73 -1.90 -8.20
N SER A 117 -13.07 -2.42 -7.16
CA SER A 117 -13.63 -3.35 -6.18
C SER A 117 -13.92 -2.69 -4.82
N LEU A 118 -13.61 -1.40 -4.62
CA LEU A 118 -13.81 -0.67 -3.36
C LEU A 118 -14.58 0.62 -3.60
#